data_AF-A0A3D9R2L2-F1
#
_entry.id   AF-A0A3D9R2L2-F1
#
_cell.length_a   1.000
_cell.length_b   1.000
_cell.length_c   1.000
_cell.angle_alpha   90.00
_cell.angle_beta   90.00
_cell.angle_gamma   90.00
#
_symmetry.space_group_name_H-M   'P 1'
#
loop_
_entity.id
_entity.type
_entity.pdbx_description
1 polymer ?
#
loop_
_entity_poly.entity_id
_entity_poly.type
_entity_poly.pdbx_seq_one_letter_code
_entity_poly.pdbx_strand_id
1 'polypeptide(L)'
;MNIAELQHYVREFSKAKDFDKSTIEQRMLYLMTEVGELSKEVLSVSFHPDRERSENLGHEMFDVVWNLMDLANKLGVDLNEAFEAKMAINDKRSWG
;
A
#
# COMPACT_ATOMS: atom_id res chain seq x y z
N MET A 1 6.37 11.39 -8.55
CA MET A 1 6.00 11.20 -7.15
C MET A 1 6.84 10.06 -6.60
N ASN A 2 7.72 10.34 -5.64
CA ASN A 2 8.48 9.33 -4.90
C ASN A 2 7.73 8.90 -3.62
N ILE A 3 8.31 7.99 -2.82
CA ILE A 3 7.69 7.46 -1.59
C ILE A 3 7.35 8.60 -0.61
N ALA A 4 8.28 9.52 -0.36
CA ALA A 4 8.07 10.63 0.56
C ALA A 4 6.96 11.58 0.05
N GLU A 5 6.98 11.93 -1.24
CA GLU A 5 5.95 12.78 -1.86
C GLU A 5 4.56 12.14 -1.79
N LEU A 6 4.46 10.82 -2.04
CA LEU A 6 3.20 10.09 -1.96
C LEU A 6 2.72 9.96 -0.51
N GLN A 7 3.59 9.60 0.41
CA GLN A 7 3.24 9.48 1.83
C GLN A 7 2.75 10.82 2.39
N HIS A 8 3.39 11.93 2.02
CA HIS A 8 2.95 13.28 2.36
C HIS A 8 1.58 13.61 1.73
N TYR A 9 1.39 13.31 0.45
CA TYR A 9 0.11 13.51 -0.21
C TYR A 9 -1.03 12.77 0.49
N VAL A 10 -0.83 11.49 0.83
CA VAL A 10 -1.82 10.67 1.55
C VAL A 10 -2.14 11.28 2.91
N ARG A 11 -1.12 11.76 3.66
CA ARG A 11 -1.33 12.41 4.96
C ARG A 11 -2.26 13.61 4.86
N GLU A 12 -2.00 14.50 3.89
CA GLU A 12 -2.80 15.72 3.72
C GLU A 12 -4.20 15.41 3.21
N PHE A 13 -4.33 14.44 2.30
CA PHE A 13 -5.63 13.96 1.84
C PHE A 13 -6.45 13.35 2.98
N SER A 14 -5.85 12.47 3.80
CA SER A 14 -6.53 11.83 4.92
C SER A 14 -7.03 12.84 5.95
N LYS A 15 -6.23 13.88 6.28
CA LYS A 15 -6.68 14.99 7.14
C LYS A 15 -7.84 15.76 6.51
N ALA A 16 -7.75 16.09 5.22
CA ALA A 16 -8.80 16.83 4.52
C ALA A 16 -10.12 16.05 4.42
N LYS A 17 -10.08 14.72 4.52
CA LYS A 17 -11.24 13.82 4.51
C LYS A 17 -11.63 13.31 5.90
N ASP A 18 -10.99 13.78 6.96
CA ASP A 18 -11.18 13.30 8.34
C ASP A 18 -10.91 11.78 8.54
N PHE A 19 -10.18 11.15 7.62
CA PHE A 19 -9.82 9.72 7.70
C PHE A 19 -8.75 9.44 8.75
N ASP A 20 -7.97 10.45 9.10
CA ASP A 20 -6.95 10.40 10.15
C ASP A 20 -7.53 10.13 11.55
N LYS A 21 -8.86 10.33 11.71
CA LYS A 21 -9.61 10.02 12.95
C LYS A 21 -9.80 8.52 13.21
N SER A 22 -9.60 7.67 12.21
CA SER A 22 -9.67 6.20 12.38
C SER A 22 -8.68 5.71 13.43
N THR A 23 -8.98 4.61 14.14
CA THR A 23 -8.00 3.97 15.03
C THR A 23 -6.95 3.20 14.23
N ILE A 24 -5.87 2.75 14.89
CA ILE A 24 -4.84 1.92 14.25
C ILE A 24 -5.44 0.60 13.76
N GLU A 25 -6.32 -0.01 14.56
CA GLU A 25 -7.02 -1.25 14.24
C GLU A 25 -7.92 -1.07 13.02
N GLN A 26 -8.69 0.02 12.97
CA GLN A 26 -9.51 0.35 11.80
C GLN A 26 -8.64 0.53 10.55
N ARG A 27 -7.53 1.25 10.66
CA ARG A 27 -6.63 1.46 9.53
C ARG A 27 -5.99 0.16 9.02
N MET A 28 -5.61 -0.74 9.91
CA MET A 28 -5.13 -2.07 9.56
C MET A 28 -6.23 -2.91 8.88
N LEU A 29 -7.46 -2.84 9.38
CA LEU A 29 -8.60 -3.54 8.75
C LEU A 29 -8.87 -3.02 7.34
N TYR A 30 -8.81 -1.71 7.13
CA TYR A 30 -8.96 -1.15 5.78
C TYR A 30 -7.85 -1.62 4.82
N LEU A 31 -6.59 -1.65 5.27
CA LEU A 31 -5.51 -2.23 4.47
C LEU A 31 -5.79 -3.70 4.10
N MET A 32 -6.31 -4.49 5.05
CA MET A 32 -6.68 -5.87 4.77
C MET A 32 -7.84 -6.00 3.78
N THR A 33 -8.78 -5.06 3.78
CA THR A 33 -9.85 -5.01 2.78
C THR A 33 -9.28 -4.87 1.37
N GLU A 34 -8.40 -3.89 1.14
CA GLU A 34 -7.80 -3.67 -0.20
C GLU A 34 -6.96 -4.87 -0.65
N VAL A 35 -6.24 -5.51 0.28
CA VAL A 35 -5.49 -6.75 -0.03
C VAL A 35 -6.44 -7.86 -0.46
N GLY A 36 -7.63 -7.95 0.15
CA GLY A 36 -8.67 -8.90 -0.23
C GLY A 36 -9.26 -8.60 -1.61
N GLU A 37 -9.47 -7.33 -1.95
CA GLU A 37 -9.98 -6.91 -3.26
C GLU A 37 -8.94 -7.13 -4.36
N LEU A 38 -7.69 -6.74 -4.13
CA LEU A 38 -6.56 -7.10 -4.99
C LEU A 38 -6.45 -8.62 -5.18
N SER A 39 -6.64 -9.40 -4.12
CA SER A 39 -6.58 -10.87 -4.22
C SER A 39 -7.62 -11.41 -5.20
N LYS A 40 -8.83 -10.84 -5.25
CA LYS A 40 -9.87 -11.27 -6.21
C LYS A 40 -9.43 -11.00 -7.64
N GLU A 41 -8.89 -9.81 -7.91
CA GLU A 41 -8.43 -9.43 -9.25
C GLU A 41 -7.24 -10.30 -9.70
N VAL A 42 -6.27 -10.54 -8.82
CA VAL A 42 -5.12 -11.42 -9.10
C VAL A 42 -5.57 -12.85 -9.38
N LEU A 43 -6.49 -13.40 -8.58
CA LEU A 43 -7.00 -14.75 -8.80
C LEU A 43 -7.80 -14.85 -10.09
N SER A 44 -8.51 -13.79 -10.50
CA SER A 44 -9.17 -13.73 -11.80
C SER A 44 -8.18 -13.89 -12.95
N VAL A 45 -7.02 -13.20 -12.90
CA VAL A 45 -5.94 -13.35 -13.90
C VAL A 45 -5.40 -14.78 -13.92
N SER A 46 -5.25 -15.41 -12.76
CA SER A 46 -4.71 -16.77 -12.64
C SER A 46 -5.69 -17.85 -13.16
N PHE A 47 -6.96 -17.74 -12.79
CA PHE A 47 -7.99 -18.74 -13.12
C PHE A 47 -8.60 -18.55 -14.51
N HIS A 48 -8.46 -17.36 -15.09
CA HIS A 48 -8.99 -17.02 -16.41
C HIS A 48 -7.95 -16.32 -17.28
N PRO A 49 -6.81 -16.98 -17.61
CA PRO A 49 -5.68 -16.36 -18.30
C PRO A 49 -6.01 -15.88 -19.72
N ASP A 50 -7.05 -16.45 -20.36
CA ASP A 50 -7.50 -16.08 -21.70
C ASP A 50 -8.47 -14.88 -21.70
N ARG A 51 -8.88 -14.38 -20.53
CA ARG A 51 -9.72 -13.17 -20.42
C ARG A 51 -8.84 -11.93 -20.39
N GLU A 52 -9.38 -10.84 -20.95
CA GLU A 52 -8.79 -9.52 -20.79
C GLU A 52 -8.72 -9.17 -19.30
N ARG A 53 -7.60 -8.57 -18.89
CA ARG A 53 -7.40 -8.17 -17.50
C ARG A 53 -8.35 -7.03 -17.16
N SER A 54 -8.96 -7.15 -16.00
CA SER A 54 -9.77 -6.09 -15.42
C SER A 54 -8.95 -4.80 -15.26
N GLU A 55 -9.51 -3.67 -15.66
CA GLU A 55 -8.95 -2.34 -15.40
C GLU A 55 -8.78 -2.10 -13.90
N ASN A 56 -9.61 -2.76 -13.07
CA ASN A 56 -9.55 -2.65 -11.61
C ASN A 56 -8.25 -3.18 -11.02
N LEU A 57 -7.55 -4.13 -11.67
CA LEU A 57 -6.32 -4.69 -11.11
C LEU A 57 -5.31 -3.60 -10.75
N GLY A 58 -5.13 -2.60 -11.61
CA GLY A 58 -4.24 -1.48 -11.33
C GLY A 58 -4.72 -0.58 -10.19
N HIS A 59 -6.05 -0.39 -10.08
CA HIS A 59 -6.68 0.38 -9.01
C HIS A 59 -6.50 -0.32 -7.66
N GLU A 60 -6.87 -1.60 -7.55
CA GLU A 60 -6.74 -2.38 -6.32
C GLU A 60 -5.27 -2.51 -5.86
N MET A 61 -4.32 -2.64 -6.81
CA MET A 61 -2.90 -2.60 -6.47
C MET A 61 -2.49 -1.27 -5.84
N PHE A 62 -3.02 -0.17 -6.35
CA PHE A 62 -2.73 1.15 -5.81
C PHE A 62 -3.46 1.41 -4.48
N ASP A 63 -4.67 0.89 -4.28
CA ASP A 63 -5.40 1.04 -3.02
C ASP A 63 -4.67 0.37 -1.85
N VAL A 64 -3.99 -0.75 -2.10
CA VAL A 64 -3.05 -1.35 -1.14
C VAL A 64 -1.88 -0.41 -0.82
N VAL A 65 -1.27 0.21 -1.83
CA VAL A 65 -0.18 1.19 -1.62
C VAL A 65 -0.69 2.37 -0.81
N TRP A 66 -1.86 2.91 -1.15
CA TRP A 66 -2.49 4.03 -0.46
C TRP A 66 -2.73 3.72 1.02
N ASN A 67 -3.38 2.60 1.31
CA ASN A 67 -3.71 2.20 2.68
C ASN A 67 -2.45 1.91 3.50
N LEU A 68 -1.39 1.40 2.89
CA LEU A 68 -0.10 1.22 3.55
C LEU A 68 0.55 2.56 3.91
N MET A 69 0.52 3.55 3.01
CA MET A 69 1.02 4.90 3.27
C MET A 69 0.26 5.56 4.42
N ASP A 70 -1.08 5.43 4.43
CA ASP A 70 -1.92 6.00 5.47
C ASP A 70 -1.70 5.31 6.84
N LEU A 71 -1.51 4.00 6.85
CA LEU A 71 -1.14 3.25 8.05
C LEU A 71 0.24 3.68 8.58
N ALA A 72 1.23 3.85 7.71
CA ALA A 72 2.55 4.36 8.11
C ALA A 72 2.45 5.77 8.69
N ASN A 73 1.64 6.65 8.07
CA ASN A 73 1.37 7.97 8.60
C ASN A 73 0.74 7.92 10.01
N LYS A 74 -0.23 7.02 10.22
CA LYS A 74 -0.91 6.82 11.51
C LYS A 74 0.04 6.33 12.61
N LEU A 75 1.01 5.48 12.25
CA LEU A 75 2.00 4.91 13.15
C LEU A 75 3.26 5.78 13.33
N GLY A 76 3.38 6.88 12.58
CA GLY A 76 4.56 7.75 12.62
C GLY A 76 5.80 7.11 11.99
N VAL A 77 5.63 6.18 11.04
CA VAL A 77 6.73 5.53 10.32
C VAL A 77 7.04 6.32 9.05
N ASP A 78 8.29 6.75 8.89
CA ASP A 78 8.79 7.28 7.62
C ASP A 78 9.18 6.12 6.69
N LEU A 79 8.44 5.98 5.58
CA LEU A 79 8.67 4.87 4.66
C LEU A 79 9.89 5.06 3.77
N ASN A 80 10.33 6.31 3.54
CA ASN A 80 11.56 6.57 2.80
C ASN A 80 12.79 6.20 3.64
N GLU A 81 12.81 6.58 4.92
CA GLU A 81 13.86 6.15 5.86
C GLU A 81 13.87 4.62 6.03
N ALA A 82 12.69 4.00 6.18
CA ALA A 82 12.58 2.55 6.28
C ALA A 82 13.08 1.82 5.01
N PHE A 83 12.82 2.39 3.84
CA PHE A 83 13.33 1.89 2.56
C PHE A 83 14.86 1.96 2.51
N GLU A 84 15.46 3.11 2.79
CA GLU A 84 16.91 3.30 2.78
C GLU A 84 17.62 2.35 3.74
N ALA A 85 17.12 2.25 4.98
CA ALA A 85 17.65 1.33 5.98
C ALA A 85 17.56 -0.13 5.52
N LYS A 86 16.44 -0.52 4.89
CA LYS A 86 16.23 -1.89 4.41
C LYS A 86 17.14 -2.23 3.22
N MET A 87 17.35 -1.30 2.31
CA MET A 87 18.25 -1.49 1.17
C MET A 87 19.69 -1.70 1.61
N ALA A 88 20.19 -0.90 2.56
CA ALA A 88 21.53 -1.06 3.12
C ALA A 88 21.75 -2.44 3.80
N ILE A 89 20.70 -3.05 4.34
CA ILE A 89 20.73 -4.42 4.85
C ILE A 89 20.75 -5.43 3.69
N ASN A 90 19.93 -5.22 2.66
CA ASN A 90 19.81 -6.12 1.52
C ASN A 90 21.07 -6.16 0.65
N ASP A 91 21.81 -5.06 0.52
CA ASP A 91 23.08 -5.01 -0.22
C ASP A 91 24.16 -5.92 0.36
N LYS A 92 24.02 -6.28 1.64
CA LYS A 92 24.94 -7.18 2.35
C LYS A 92 24.47 -8.63 2.30
N ARG A 93 23.35 -8.93 1.65
CA ARG A 93 22.78 -10.28 1.57
C ARG A 93 23.29 -11.00 0.33
N SER A 94 23.79 -12.20 0.53
CA SER A 94 23.95 -13.18 -0.53
C SER A 94 22.62 -13.88 -0.74
N TRP A 95 22.01 -13.71 -1.91
CA TRP A 95 20.83 -14.47 -2.30
C TRP A 95 21.33 -15.71 -3.05
N GLY A 96 21.27 -16.86 -2.37
CA GLY A 96 21.55 -18.18 -2.94
C GLY A 96 20.30 -18.87 -3.41
#